data_AF-A0A9D7M280-F1
#
_entry.id   AF-A0A9D7M280-F1
#
_cell.length_a   1.000
_cell.length_b   1.000
_cell.length_c   1.000
_cell.angle_alpha   90.00
_cell.angle_beta   90.00
_cell.angle_gamma   90.00
#
_symmetry.space_group_name_H-M   'P 1'
#
loop_
_entity.id
_entity.type
_entity.pdbx_description
1 polymer ?
#
loop_
_entity_poly.entity_id
_entity_poly.type
_entity_poly.pdbx_seq_one_letter_code
_entity_poly.pdbx_strand_id
1 'polypeptide(L)'
;MKNFKGYLQTDGYGVYDAFDGKEIKLLHCIAHARRYFDQAVENDKVRAEYVLHEIQKLYAIERKAKENMLTHKERLAIRQELSVPILSEMHQWLKINITQVPPQSLIGKALAYSLSRWEN
;
A
#
# COMPACT_ATOMS: atom_id res chain seq x y z
N MET A 1 -6.86 -26.28 -26.60
CA MET A 1 -7.28 -24.91 -26.23
C MET A 1 -6.15 -24.31 -25.38
N LYS A 2 -5.04 -23.76 -25.88
CA LYS A 2 -4.75 -22.65 -26.80
C LYS A 2 -5.42 -21.31 -26.41
N ASN A 3 -4.63 -20.51 -25.70
CA ASN A 3 -4.63 -19.05 -25.59
C ASN A 3 -5.76 -18.36 -24.80
N PHE A 4 -5.74 -18.51 -23.47
CA PHE A 4 -6.25 -17.46 -22.59
C PHE A 4 -5.08 -16.59 -22.11
N LYS A 5 -4.95 -15.38 -22.67
CA LYS A 5 -4.12 -14.29 -22.13
C LYS A 5 -5.07 -13.26 -21.52
N GLY A 6 -5.49 -13.50 -20.29
CA GLY A 6 -6.32 -12.60 -19.51
C GLY A 6 -5.89 -12.67 -18.06
N TYR A 7 -5.68 -11.51 -17.44
CA TYR A 7 -5.39 -11.40 -16.02
C TYR A 7 -6.72 -11.51 -15.26
N LEU A 8 -6.94 -12.67 -14.65
CA LEU A 8 -7.89 -12.85 -13.56
C LEU A 8 -7.16 -12.33 -12.31
N GLN A 9 -7.57 -11.26 -11.64
CA GLN A 9 -8.92 -11.09 -11.11
C GLN A 9 -9.21 -9.60 -10.84
N THR A 10 -10.32 -9.13 -11.41
CA THR A 10 -11.13 -7.96 -11.03
C THR A 10 -10.38 -6.66 -10.72
N ASP A 11 -10.31 -5.81 -11.74
CA ASP A 11 -10.44 -4.36 -11.63
C ASP A 11 -9.25 -3.55 -11.08
N GLY A 12 -8.26 -3.29 -11.94
CA GLY A 12 -7.58 -1.98 -11.99
C GLY A 12 -6.09 -1.99 -11.58
N TYR A 13 -5.16 -2.22 -12.51
CA TYR A 13 -4.46 -1.22 -13.36
C TYR A 13 -3.38 -0.34 -12.70
N GLY A 14 -2.14 -0.78 -12.91
CA GLY A 14 -0.86 -0.07 -13.12
C GLY A 14 -0.73 1.35 -12.62
N VAL A 15 -0.15 1.52 -11.42
CA VAL A 15 0.16 2.78 -10.70
C VAL A 15 1.65 2.93 -10.43
N TYR A 16 2.35 1.82 -10.21
CA TYR A 16 3.62 1.83 -9.49
C TYR A 16 4.81 1.51 -10.39
N ASP A 17 4.69 1.81 -11.69
CA ASP A 17 5.79 1.70 -12.67
C ASP A 17 6.96 2.64 -12.37
N ALA A 18 6.88 3.48 -11.34
CA ALA A 18 8.02 4.22 -10.81
C ALA A 18 9.05 3.32 -10.08
N PHE A 19 8.74 2.04 -9.84
CA PHE A 19 9.65 1.09 -9.22
C PHE A 19 9.79 -0.18 -10.08
N ASP A 20 10.54 -0.05 -11.17
CA ASP A 20 11.42 -1.10 -11.71
C ASP A 20 10.80 -2.52 -11.87
N GLY A 21 9.73 -2.64 -12.65
CA GLY A 21 9.23 -3.93 -13.15
C GLY A 21 8.52 -4.85 -12.12
N LYS A 22 8.08 -4.33 -10.98
CA LYS A 22 7.51 -5.10 -9.84
C LYS A 22 5.99 -4.96 -9.66
N GLU A 23 5.25 -4.82 -10.75
CA GLU A 23 3.83 -4.42 -10.77
C GLU A 23 2.91 -5.27 -9.86
N ILE A 24 3.15 -6.59 -9.76
CA ILE A 24 2.33 -7.52 -8.97
C ILE A 24 2.74 -7.54 -7.47
N LYS A 25 3.97 -7.16 -7.14
CA LYS A 25 4.50 -7.31 -5.78
C LYS A 25 3.97 -6.24 -4.84
N LEU A 26 3.95 -4.97 -5.24
CA LEU A 26 3.65 -3.86 -4.33
C LEU A 26 2.18 -3.84 -3.87
N LEU A 27 1.23 -4.09 -4.77
CA LEU A 27 -0.20 -4.14 -4.42
C LEU A 27 -0.51 -5.29 -3.45
N HIS A 28 0.09 -6.44 -3.71
CA HIS A 28 0.03 -7.59 -2.82
C HIS A 28 0.68 -7.27 -1.47
N CYS A 29 1.79 -6.53 -1.47
CA CYS A 29 2.45 -6.04 -0.26
C CYS A 29 1.57 -5.08 0.55
N ILE A 30 0.84 -4.14 -0.07
CA ILE A 30 -0.06 -3.23 0.65
C ILE A 30 -1.27 -3.99 1.21
N ALA A 31 -1.88 -4.88 0.43
CA ALA A 31 -3.00 -5.69 0.90
C ALA A 31 -2.60 -6.59 2.08
N HIS A 32 -1.39 -7.16 2.03
CA HIS A 32 -0.85 -7.93 3.13
C HIS A 32 -0.46 -7.06 4.32
N ALA A 33 0.24 -5.96 4.12
CA ALA A 33 0.56 -5.01 5.19
C ALA A 33 -0.71 -4.58 5.93
N ARG A 34 -1.78 -4.24 5.21
CA ARG A 34 -3.09 -3.92 5.79
C ARG A 34 -3.60 -5.02 6.72
N ARG A 35 -3.52 -6.30 6.34
CA ARG A 35 -3.94 -7.42 7.20
C ARG A 35 -3.15 -7.50 8.50
N TYR A 36 -1.84 -7.25 8.45
CA TYR A 36 -1.01 -7.20 9.66
C TYR A 36 -1.43 -6.02 10.56
N PHE A 37 -1.73 -4.86 9.99
CA PHE A 37 -2.20 -3.72 10.76
C PHE A 37 -3.62 -3.92 11.31
N ASP A 38 -4.54 -4.53 10.55
CA ASP A 38 -5.88 -4.91 11.02
C ASP A 38 -5.78 -5.82 12.28
N GLN A 39 -4.86 -6.80 12.27
CA GLN A 39 -4.59 -7.65 13.44
C GLN A 39 -3.93 -6.86 14.59
N ALA A 40 -3.04 -5.93 14.26
CA ALA A 40 -2.35 -5.12 15.25
C ALA A 40 -3.29 -4.15 15.99
N VAL A 41 -4.52 -3.91 15.53
CA VAL A 41 -5.52 -3.07 16.22
C VAL A 41 -5.76 -3.54 17.65
N GLU A 42 -5.80 -4.86 17.89
CA GLU A 42 -6.01 -5.42 19.23
C GLU A 42 -4.82 -5.17 20.18
N ASN A 43 -3.63 -4.95 19.61
CA ASN A 43 -2.38 -4.78 20.35
C ASN A 43 -1.96 -3.30 20.50
N ASP A 44 -2.13 -2.50 19.45
CA ASP A 44 -1.78 -1.07 19.40
C ASP A 44 -2.68 -0.37 18.38
N LYS A 45 -3.90 -0.06 18.84
CA LYS A 45 -4.95 0.56 18.03
C LYS A 45 -4.50 1.86 17.37
N VAL A 46 -3.83 2.76 18.11
CA VAL A 46 -3.47 4.09 17.61
C VAL A 46 -2.51 3.99 16.42
N ARG A 47 -1.46 3.17 16.53
CA ARG A 47 -0.48 2.99 15.45
C ARG A 47 -1.06 2.21 14.28
N ALA A 48 -1.85 1.18 14.56
CA ALA A 48 -2.50 0.39 13.53
C ALA A 48 -3.48 1.23 12.70
N GLU A 49 -4.37 1.98 13.36
CA GLU A 49 -5.39 2.81 12.70
C GLU A 49 -4.76 3.93 11.86
N TYR A 50 -3.64 4.51 12.29
CA TYR A 50 -2.90 5.47 11.47
C TYR A 50 -2.54 4.89 10.10
N VAL A 51 -1.90 3.71 10.06
CA VAL A 51 -1.48 3.10 8.80
C VAL A 51 -2.69 2.65 7.96
N LEU A 52 -3.72 2.10 8.61
CA LEU A 52 -4.97 1.73 7.92
C LEU A 52 -5.63 2.94 7.27
N HIS A 53 -5.59 4.10 7.93
CA HIS A 53 -6.13 5.34 7.40
C HIS A 53 -5.32 5.85 6.19
N GLU A 54 -3.98 5.81 6.24
CA GLU A 54 -3.16 6.17 5.07
C GLU A 54 -3.42 5.24 3.88
N ILE A 55 -3.54 3.93 4.10
CA ILE A 55 -3.92 2.97 3.06
C ILE A 55 -5.32 3.28 2.49
N GLN A 56 -6.27 3.69 3.34
CA GLN A 56 -7.61 4.09 2.90
C GLN A 56 -7.57 5.32 1.99
N LYS A 57 -6.73 6.31 2.27
CA LYS A 57 -6.55 7.48 1.39
C LYS A 57 -6.06 7.06 0.00
N LEU A 58 -5.09 6.13 -0.06
CA LEU A 58 -4.59 5.59 -1.32
C LEU A 58 -5.72 4.90 -2.12
N TYR A 59 -6.54 4.08 -1.46
CA TYR A 59 -7.70 3.45 -2.10
C TYR A 59 -8.75 4.47 -2.57
N ALA A 60 -8.93 5.58 -1.85
CA ALA A 60 -9.85 6.64 -2.26
C ALA A 60 -9.36 7.34 -3.54
N ILE A 61 -8.06 7.59 -3.68
CA ILE A 61 -7.45 8.15 -4.89
C ILE A 61 -7.70 7.22 -6.08
N GLU A 62 -7.41 5.93 -5.93
CA GLU A 62 -7.62 4.94 -7.00
C GLU A 62 -9.10 4.78 -7.38
N ARG A 63 -9.99 4.80 -6.39
CA ARG A 63 -11.43 4.76 -6.63
C ARG A 63 -11.89 5.97 -7.44
N LYS A 64 -11.49 7.18 -7.02
CA LYS A 64 -11.81 8.42 -7.74
C LYS A 64 -11.28 8.38 -9.17
N ALA A 65 -10.08 7.85 -9.38
CA ALA A 65 -9.50 7.69 -10.70
C ALA A 65 -10.32 6.75 -11.60
N LYS A 66 -10.81 5.64 -11.03
CA LYS A 66 -11.68 4.67 -11.71
C LYS A 66 -13.05 5.28 -12.03
N GLU A 67 -13.68 5.94 -11.07
CA GLU A 67 -15.00 6.57 -11.21
C GLU A 67 -15.01 7.69 -12.26
N ASN A 68 -13.93 8.47 -12.35
CA ASN A 68 -13.75 9.50 -13.39
C ASN A 68 -13.24 8.95 -14.72
N MET A 69 -13.11 7.61 -14.86
CA MET A 69 -12.63 6.95 -16.08
C MET A 69 -11.29 7.50 -16.59
N LEU A 70 -10.40 7.91 -15.67
CA LEU A 70 -9.12 8.51 -16.03
C LEU A 70 -8.27 7.53 -16.84
N THR A 71 -7.60 8.07 -17.86
CA THR A 71 -6.62 7.36 -18.69
C THR A 71 -5.39 6.96 -17.87
N HIS A 72 -4.57 6.03 -18.36
CA HIS A 72 -3.34 5.62 -17.68
C HIS A 72 -2.41 6.80 -17.35
N LYS A 73 -2.29 7.75 -18.27
CA LYS A 73 -1.44 8.93 -18.08
C LYS A 73 -1.97 9.84 -16.97
N GLU A 74 -3.28 10.08 -16.94
CA GLU A 74 -3.92 10.90 -15.90
C GLU A 74 -3.84 10.22 -14.54
N ARG A 75 -4.07 8.90 -14.49
CA ARG A 75 -3.88 8.12 -13.27
C ARG A 75 -2.46 8.30 -12.75
N LEU A 76 -1.45 8.06 -13.59
CA LEU A 76 -0.04 8.23 -13.21
C LEU A 76 0.21 9.64 -12.63
N ALA A 77 -0.32 10.69 -13.27
CA ALA A 77 -0.16 12.06 -12.79
C ALA A 77 -0.76 12.24 -11.37
N ILE A 78 -2.01 11.84 -11.13
CA ILE A 78 -2.63 11.98 -9.80
C ILE A 78 -1.93 11.13 -8.74
N ARG A 79 -1.31 10.01 -9.11
CA ARG A 79 -0.58 9.15 -8.19
C ARG A 79 0.74 9.79 -7.78
N GLN A 80 1.45 10.40 -8.72
CA GLN A 80 2.64 11.19 -8.43
C GLN A 80 2.31 12.41 -7.55
N GLU A 81 1.18 13.06 -7.81
CA GLU A 81 0.78 14.26 -7.07
C GLU A 81 0.22 13.94 -5.67
N LEU A 82 -0.58 12.88 -5.52
CA LEU A 82 -1.35 12.62 -4.30
C LEU A 82 -0.88 11.37 -3.55
N SER A 83 -0.59 10.28 -4.25
CA SER A 83 -0.22 9.01 -3.60
C SER A 83 1.23 9.01 -3.11
N VAL A 84 2.17 9.61 -3.85
CA VAL A 84 3.59 9.64 -3.49
C VAL A 84 3.86 10.39 -2.18
N PRO A 85 3.26 11.58 -1.92
CA PRO A 85 3.42 12.24 -0.62
C PRO A 85 2.91 11.39 0.55
N ILE A 86 1.73 10.78 0.42
CA ILE A 86 1.15 9.89 1.45
C ILE A 86 2.08 8.71 1.74
N LEU A 87 2.58 8.05 0.70
CA LEU A 87 3.51 6.94 0.84
C LEU A 87 4.82 7.39 1.49
N SER A 88 5.33 8.57 1.15
CA SER A 88 6.58 9.10 1.71
C SER A 88 6.44 9.41 3.21
N GLU A 89 5.35 10.08 3.60
CA GLU A 89 5.05 10.38 4.99
C GLU A 89 4.83 9.09 5.79
N MET A 90 4.06 8.15 5.25
CA MET A 90 3.85 6.85 5.88
C MET A 90 5.16 6.09 6.06
N HIS A 91 6.06 6.08 5.06
CA HIS A 91 7.36 5.43 5.18
C HIS A 91 8.21 6.03 6.31
N GLN A 92 8.31 7.37 6.37
CA GLN A 92 9.03 8.04 7.44
C GLN A 92 8.43 7.71 8.81
N TRP A 93 7.10 7.72 8.91
CA TRP A 93 6.39 7.37 10.13
C TRP A 93 6.67 5.92 10.56
N LEU A 94 6.69 4.96 9.63
CA LEU A 94 7.01 3.56 9.90
C LEU A 94 8.44 3.41 10.45
N LYS A 95 9.43 4.10 9.86
CA LYS A 95 10.85 4.06 10.30
C LYS A 95 11.03 4.62 11.71
N ILE A 96 10.24 5.61 12.09
CA ILE A 96 10.26 6.16 13.45
C ILE A 96 9.64 5.16 14.43
N ASN A 97 8.46 4.64 14.11
CA ASN A 97 7.67 3.84 15.05
C ASN A 97 8.21 2.42 15.28
N ILE A 98 8.92 1.82 14.31
CA ILE A 98 9.51 0.48 14.50
C ILE A 98 10.50 0.45 15.68
N THR A 99 11.14 1.58 15.98
CA THR A 99 12.09 1.70 17.12
C THR A 99 11.39 1.85 18.48
N GLN A 100 10.08 2.07 18.49
CA GLN A 100 9.30 2.40 19.69
C GLN A 100 8.42 1.26 20.18
N VAL A 101 8.41 0.11 19.49
CA VAL A 101 7.56 -1.03 19.83
C VAL A 101 8.38 -2.31 19.98
N PRO A 102 7.94 -3.27 20.82
CA PRO A 102 8.59 -4.56 20.92
C PRO A 102 8.55 -5.31 19.57
N PRO A 103 9.66 -5.85 19.05
CA PRO A 103 9.67 -6.48 17.72
C PRO A 103 8.70 -7.66 17.56
N GLN A 104 8.39 -8.36 18.65
CA GLN A 104 7.54 -9.55 18.65
C GLN A 104 6.04 -9.24 18.81
N SER A 105 5.67 -7.99 19.11
CA SER A 105 4.27 -7.57 19.19
C SER A 105 3.62 -7.63 17.80
N LEU A 106 2.28 -7.62 17.74
CA LEU A 106 1.57 -7.63 16.46
C LEU A 106 1.89 -6.37 15.65
N ILE A 107 1.96 -5.21 16.31
CA ILE A 107 2.36 -3.96 15.65
C ILE A 107 3.83 -3.99 15.21
N GLY A 108 4.74 -4.55 16.01
CA GLY A 108 6.14 -4.69 15.65
C GLY A 108 6.34 -5.53 14.40
N LYS A 109 5.61 -6.66 14.31
CA LYS A 109 5.59 -7.52 13.10
C LYS A 109 5.00 -6.79 11.89
N ALA A 110 3.93 -6.02 12.07
CA ALA A 110 3.29 -5.26 10.99
C ALA A 110 4.23 -4.18 10.41
N LEU A 111 4.90 -3.42 11.28
CA LEU A 111 5.88 -2.41 10.90
C LEU A 111 7.09 -3.04 10.19
N ALA A 112 7.64 -4.13 10.75
CA ALA A 112 8.79 -4.83 10.18
C ALA A 112 8.47 -5.43 8.81
N TYR A 113 7.30 -6.07 8.67
CA TYR A 113 6.83 -6.59 7.39
C TYR A 113 6.77 -5.48 6.33
N SER A 114 6.15 -4.35 6.68
CA SER A 114 5.96 -3.22 5.77
C SER A 114 7.28 -2.59 5.34
N LEU A 115 8.19 -2.32 6.28
CA LEU A 115 9.50 -1.74 5.99
C LEU A 115 10.38 -2.66 5.14
N SER A 116 10.39 -3.97 5.44
CA SER A 116 11.17 -4.95 4.66
C SER A 116 10.75 -5.03 3.19
N ARG A 117 9.51 -4.62 2.87
CA ARG A 117 8.98 -4.61 1.49
C ARG A 117 9.07 -3.24 0.83
N TRP A 118 9.45 -2.21 1.58
CA TRP A 118 9.68 -0.87 1.07
C TRP A 118 11.09 -0.70 0.50
N GLU A 119 12.07 -1.39 1.10
CA GLU A 119 13.48 -1.33 0.71
C GLU A 119 13.88 -2.36 -0.36
N ASN A 120 12.95 -3.23 -0.78
CA ASN A 120 13.18 -4.37 -1.69
C ASN A 120 12.43 -4.25 -3.02
#